data_AF-A0ABF7QGH1-F1
#
_entry.id   AF-A0ABF7QGH1-F1
#
_cell.length_a   1.000
_cell.length_b   1.000
_cell.length_c   1.000
_cell.angle_alpha   90.00
_cell.angle_beta   90.00
_cell.angle_gamma   90.00
#
_symmetry.space_group_name_H-M   'P 1'
#
loop_
_entity.id
_entity.type
_entity.pdbx_description
1 polymer ?
#
loop_
_entity_poly.entity_id
_entity_poly.type
_entity_poly.pdbx_seq_one_letter_code
_entity_poly.pdbx_strand_id
1 'polypeptide(L)'
;MNAAGRAASTLIYFLLARGERSHWHRVDAVETWHFYAGAPLTLRIAAAGQPPRTTTLGIDLAGGQEPQAVVPAHAWQAAESTGDWTLVGCTVAPGFEFAGFELAPQGWEPSM
;
A
#
# COMPACT_ATOMS: atom_id res chain seq x y z
N MET A 1 -2.06 23.17 1.01
CA MET A 1 -2.22 22.72 -0.40
C MET A 1 -0.90 22.95 -1.12
N ASN A 2 -0.54 22.14 -2.11
CA ASN A 2 0.59 22.40 -3.01
C ASN A 2 0.22 23.52 -4.02
N ALA A 3 1.14 23.88 -4.92
CA ALA A 3 0.91 24.94 -5.90
C ALA A 3 -0.30 24.70 -6.84
N ALA A 4 -0.79 23.45 -6.94
CA ALA A 4 -1.94 23.06 -7.76
C ALA A 4 -3.25 22.92 -6.96
N GLY A 5 -3.29 23.27 -5.68
CA GLY A 5 -4.51 23.18 -4.84
C GLY A 5 -4.74 21.82 -4.18
N ARG A 6 -3.96 20.79 -4.53
CA ARG A 6 -4.03 19.47 -3.89
C ARG A 6 -3.48 19.51 -2.46
N ALA A 7 -4.02 18.72 -1.54
CA ALA A 7 -3.48 18.64 -0.18
C ALA A 7 -1.98 18.25 -0.19
N ALA A 8 -1.18 18.75 0.75
CA ALA A 8 0.25 18.41 0.80
C ALA A 8 0.44 16.91 1.10
N SER A 9 -0.40 16.37 1.99
CA SER A 9 -0.54 14.95 2.24
C SER A 9 -1.94 14.64 2.78
N THR A 10 -2.29 13.36 2.77
CA THR A 10 -3.42 12.79 3.52
C THR A 10 -2.93 11.59 4.33
N LEU A 11 -3.62 11.27 5.41
CA LEU A 11 -3.35 10.09 6.22
C LEU A 11 -4.66 9.38 6.58
N ILE A 12 -4.63 8.05 6.60
CA ILE A 12 -5.77 7.22 7.00
C ILE A 12 -5.33 6.12 7.95
N TYR A 13 -6.27 5.63 8.75
CA TYR A 13 -6.21 4.27 9.29
C TYR A 13 -6.83 3.31 8.26
N PHE A 14 -6.20 2.15 8.09
CA PHE A 14 -6.72 1.08 7.24
C PHE A 14 -6.54 -0.27 7.93
N LEU A 15 -7.60 -1.07 7.96
CA LEU A 15 -7.63 -2.37 8.62
C LEU A 15 -8.03 -3.43 7.60
N LEU A 16 -7.31 -4.55 7.60
CA LEU A 16 -7.63 -5.75 6.83
C LEU A 16 -7.84 -6.91 7.78
N ALA A 17 -9.05 -7.45 7.84
CA ALA A 17 -9.37 -8.66 8.59
C ALA A 17 -9.08 -9.92 7.77
N ARG A 18 -9.11 -11.08 8.43
CA ARG A 18 -8.96 -12.39 7.80
C ARG A 18 -9.95 -12.56 6.64
N GLY A 19 -9.42 -12.91 5.47
CA GLY A 19 -10.21 -13.10 4.25
C GLY A 19 -10.50 -11.81 3.48
N GLU A 20 -10.20 -10.64 4.05
CA GLU A 20 -10.19 -9.37 3.34
C GLU A 20 -8.84 -9.16 2.66
N ARG A 21 -8.87 -8.46 1.53
CA ARG A 21 -7.67 -8.06 0.81
C ARG A 21 -7.84 -6.66 0.23
N SER A 22 -6.76 -5.90 0.27
CA SER A 22 -6.60 -4.75 -0.59
C SER A 22 -6.31 -5.23 -2.00
N HIS A 23 -7.29 -5.11 -2.88
CA HIS A 23 -7.17 -5.49 -4.29
C HIS A 23 -6.11 -4.65 -5.00
N TRP A 24 -5.60 -5.16 -6.12
CA TRP A 24 -4.64 -4.43 -6.95
C TRP A 24 -5.20 -3.06 -7.34
N HIS A 25 -4.50 -2.02 -6.93
CA HIS A 25 -4.82 -0.63 -7.25
C HIS A 25 -3.53 0.18 -7.41
N ARG A 26 -3.62 1.38 -7.96
CA ARG A 26 -2.51 2.31 -8.01
C ARG A 26 -2.98 3.73 -7.75
N VAL A 27 -2.07 4.56 -7.27
CA VAL A 27 -2.30 5.98 -7.01
C VAL A 27 -1.29 6.80 -7.80
N ASP A 28 -1.69 7.98 -8.27
CA ASP A 28 -0.83 8.93 -8.98
C ASP A 28 0.22 9.64 -8.10
N ALA A 29 0.34 9.23 -6.84
CA ALA A 29 1.21 9.80 -5.83
C ALA A 29 1.88 8.69 -5.03
N VAL A 30 2.95 9.06 -4.32
CA VAL A 30 3.65 8.12 -3.43
C VAL A 30 2.77 7.83 -2.23
N GLU A 31 2.67 6.55 -1.88
CA GLU A 31 1.97 6.08 -0.70
C GLU A 31 2.94 5.35 0.24
N THR A 32 2.96 5.74 1.51
CA THR A 32 3.78 5.11 2.54
C THR A 32 2.86 4.37 3.50
N TRP A 33 3.09 3.06 3.62
CA TRP A 33 2.40 2.18 4.54
C TRP A 33 3.17 2.08 5.85
N HIS A 34 2.47 2.15 6.97
CA HIS A 34 3.02 2.11 8.33
C HIS A 34 2.32 1.00 9.10
N PHE A 35 3.05 -0.01 9.55
CA PHE A 35 2.50 -1.03 10.44
C PHE A 35 2.16 -0.40 11.79
N TYR A 36 0.95 -0.64 12.29
CA TYR A 36 0.53 -0.19 13.62
C TYR A 36 0.30 -1.34 14.59
N ALA A 37 -0.46 -2.37 14.20
CA ALA A 37 -0.75 -3.50 15.09
C ALA A 37 -1.27 -4.73 14.33
N GLY A 38 -1.31 -5.87 15.02
CA GLY A 38 -1.89 -7.12 14.53
C GLY A 38 -0.85 -8.08 13.95
N ALA A 39 -1.29 -8.98 13.08
CA ALA A 39 -0.41 -9.85 12.33
C ALA A 39 0.37 -9.05 11.26
N PRO A 40 1.54 -9.52 10.80
CA PRO A 40 2.24 -8.91 9.68
C PRO A 40 1.37 -8.79 8.43
N LEU A 41 1.61 -7.78 7.60
CA LEU A 41 0.94 -7.57 6.32
C LEU A 41 1.87 -7.98 5.17
N THR A 42 1.37 -8.76 4.22
CA THR A 42 2.04 -8.91 2.92
C THR A 42 1.66 -7.74 2.03
N LEU A 43 2.63 -6.92 1.62
CA LEU A 43 2.44 -5.83 0.65
C LEU A 43 3.16 -6.18 -0.66
N ARG A 44 2.40 -6.38 -1.73
CA ARG A 44 2.90 -6.64 -3.09
C ARG A 44 2.91 -5.34 -3.89
N ILE A 45 4.01 -5.09 -4.60
CA ILE A 45 4.25 -3.85 -5.35
C ILE A 45 4.81 -4.19 -6.73
N ALA A 46 4.17 -3.67 -7.78
CA ALA A 46 4.64 -3.81 -9.16
C ALA A 46 4.76 -2.42 -9.82
N ALA A 47 5.99 -1.99 -10.04
CA ALA A 47 6.31 -0.74 -10.72
C ALA A 47 6.63 -1.01 -12.20
N ALA A 48 6.29 -0.07 -13.08
CA ALA A 48 6.57 -0.21 -14.50
C ALA A 48 8.08 -0.35 -14.77
N GLY A 49 8.45 -1.35 -15.58
CA GLY A 49 9.84 -1.62 -15.95
C GLY A 49 10.69 -2.23 -14.82
N GLN A 50 10.08 -2.69 -13.73
CA GLN A 50 10.76 -3.38 -12.63
C GLN A 50 10.07 -4.70 -12.32
N PRO A 51 10.80 -5.74 -11.88
CA PRO A 51 10.17 -6.97 -11.42
C PRO A 51 9.27 -6.67 -10.20
N PRO A 52 8.09 -7.31 -10.10
CA PRO A 52 7.27 -7.21 -8.91
C PRO A 52 8.04 -7.62 -7.65
N ARG A 53 7.80 -6.91 -6.54
CA ARG A 53 8.39 -7.21 -5.24
C ARG A 53 7.34 -7.34 -4.16
N THR A 54 7.70 -8.05 -3.10
CA THR A 54 6.87 -8.24 -1.92
C THR A 54 7.65 -7.80 -0.69
N THR A 55 7.01 -7.00 0.17
CA THR A 55 7.53 -6.61 1.49
C THR A 55 6.57 -7.14 2.55
N THR A 56 7.12 -7.63 3.66
CA THR A 56 6.34 -8.01 4.84
C THR A 56 6.37 -6.88 5.85
N LEU A 57 5.24 -6.19 6.05
CA LEU A 57 5.15 -5.15 7.06
C LEU A 57 4.92 -5.74 8.44
N GLY A 58 5.74 -5.33 9.40
CA GLY A 58 5.67 -5.80 10.78
C GLY A 58 6.86 -5.31 11.60
N ILE A 59 7.02 -5.87 12.80
CA ILE A 59 8.04 -5.42 13.78
C ILE A 59 9.16 -6.43 14.03
N ASP A 60 9.11 -7.61 13.41
CA ASP A 60 10.22 -8.57 13.49
C ASP A 60 11.36 -8.19 12.51
N LEU A 61 12.13 -7.18 12.91
CA LEU A 61 13.24 -6.65 12.11
C LEU A 61 14.32 -7.70 11.86
N ALA A 62 14.57 -8.58 12.83
CA ALA A 62 15.56 -9.64 12.71
C ALA A 62 15.09 -10.73 11.71
N GLY A 63 13.78 -10.95 11.62
CA GLY A 63 13.13 -11.79 10.61
C GLY A 63 12.95 -11.12 9.25
N GLY A 64 13.44 -9.89 9.05
CA GLY A 64 13.36 -9.17 7.78
C GLY A 64 12.02 -8.47 7.52
N GLN A 65 11.18 -8.29 8.54
CA GLN A 65 10.00 -7.44 8.45
C GLN A 65 10.39 -5.97 8.51
N GLU A 66 9.61 -5.12 7.85
CA GLU A 66 9.82 -3.67 7.84
C GLU A 66 8.57 -2.98 8.41
N PRO A 67 8.67 -2.08 9.41
CA PRO A 67 7.49 -1.41 9.96
C PRO A 67 6.93 -0.33 9.02
N GLN A 68 7.64 -0.02 7.95
CA GLN A 68 7.25 0.97 6.95
C GLN A 68 7.68 0.51 5.55
N ALA A 69 6.83 0.75 4.54
CA ALA A 69 7.19 0.54 3.14
C ALA A 69 6.66 1.67 2.27
N VAL A 70 7.42 2.00 1.22
CA VAL A 70 7.05 3.02 0.24
C VAL A 70 6.61 2.36 -1.06
N VAL A 71 5.43 2.74 -1.53
CA VAL A 71 4.89 2.43 -2.85
C VAL A 71 5.12 3.65 -3.75
N PRO A 72 5.93 3.53 -4.82
CA PRO A 72 6.14 4.63 -5.76
C PRO A 72 4.84 5.06 -6.45
N ALA A 73 4.78 6.33 -6.86
CA ALA A 73 3.66 6.82 -7.68
C ALA A 73 3.46 5.94 -8.92
N HIS A 74 2.20 5.68 -9.25
CA HIS A 74 1.73 4.84 -10.36
C HIS A 74 2.09 3.35 -10.27
N ALA A 75 2.78 2.88 -9.22
CA ALA A 75 2.99 1.45 -9.02
C ALA A 75 1.67 0.78 -8.59
N TRP A 76 1.43 -0.42 -9.12
CA TRP A 76 0.37 -1.28 -8.63
C TRP A 76 0.73 -1.82 -7.26
N GLN A 77 -0.25 -1.88 -6.36
CA GLN A 77 -0.12 -2.40 -5.01
C GLN A 77 -1.32 -3.24 -4.61
N ALA A 78 -1.06 -4.31 -3.85
CA ALA A 78 -2.07 -5.15 -3.23
C ALA A 78 -1.57 -5.63 -1.87
N ALA A 79 -2.48 -5.84 -0.92
CA ALA A 79 -2.10 -6.20 0.43
C ALA A 79 -3.10 -7.16 1.09
N GLU A 80 -2.58 -7.99 1.99
CA GLU A 80 -3.39 -8.89 2.82
C GLU A 80 -2.71 -9.14 4.17
N SER A 81 -3.53 -9.35 5.21
CA SER A 81 -3.01 -9.77 6.51
C SER A 81 -2.53 -11.22 6.44
N THR A 82 -1.43 -11.52 7.14
CA THR A 82 -0.96 -12.90 7.31
C THR A 82 -1.65 -13.64 8.47
N GLY A 83 -2.56 -12.97 9.19
CA GLY A 83 -3.26 -13.53 10.35
C GLY A 83 -4.72 -13.11 10.44
N ASP A 84 -5.21 -12.87 11.67
CA ASP A 84 -6.61 -12.51 11.91
C ASP A 84 -6.95 -11.10 11.45
N TRP A 85 -6.02 -10.17 11.61
CA TRP A 85 -6.16 -8.79 11.16
C TRP A 85 -4.80 -8.07 11.17
N THR A 86 -4.71 -7.01 10.38
CA THR A 86 -3.61 -6.04 10.44
C THR A 86 -4.15 -4.62 10.39
N LEU A 87 -3.70 -3.77 11.30
CA LEU A 87 -3.94 -2.33 11.27
C LEU A 87 -2.69 -1.62 10.76
N VAL A 88 -2.89 -0.76 9.77
CA VAL A 88 -1.86 0.12 9.22
C VAL A 88 -2.32 1.57 9.16
N GLY A 89 -1.36 2.47 8.96
CA GLY A 89 -1.60 3.82 8.49
C GLY A 89 -1.03 4.02 7.10
N CYS A 90 -1.77 4.70 6.24
CA CYS A 90 -1.30 5.04 4.90
C CYS A 90 -1.21 6.56 4.77
N THR A 91 -0.02 7.05 4.40
CA THR A 91 0.21 8.46 4.09
C THR A 91 0.47 8.60 2.61
N VAL A 92 -0.31 9.46 1.93
CA VAL A 92 -0.14 9.74 0.50
C VAL A 92 0.34 11.17 0.34
N ALA A 93 1.40 11.37 -0.46
CA ALA A 93 1.97 12.68 -0.76
C ALA A 93 2.37 12.77 -2.26
N PRO A 94 1.82 13.73 -3.03
CA PRO A 94 0.75 14.67 -2.66
C PRO A 94 -0.55 13.98 -2.21
N GLY A 95 -1.37 14.66 -1.41
CA GLY A 95 -2.52 14.05 -0.71
C GLY A 95 -3.49 13.29 -1.62
N PHE A 96 -4.08 12.20 -1.15
CA PHE A 96 -4.95 11.33 -1.96
C PHE A 96 -6.12 12.10 -2.59
N GLU A 97 -6.38 11.83 -3.87
CA GLU A 97 -7.58 12.26 -4.60
C GLU A 97 -8.07 11.09 -5.45
N PHE A 98 -9.39 10.87 -5.49
CA PHE A 98 -9.97 9.76 -6.27
C PHE A 98 -9.67 9.84 -7.78
N ALA A 99 -9.43 11.04 -8.32
CA ALA A 99 -9.05 11.22 -9.72
C ALA A 99 -7.69 10.57 -10.07
N GLY A 100 -6.82 10.40 -9.07
CA GLY A 100 -5.52 9.73 -9.20
C GLY A 100 -5.53 8.25 -8.82
N PHE A 101 -6.69 7.69 -8.44
CA PHE A 101 -6.84 6.31 -8.01
C PHE A 101 -7.37 5.44 -9.15
N GLU A 102 -6.78 4.27 -9.33
CA GLU A 102 -7.26 3.26 -10.27
C GLU A 102 -7.29 1.90 -9.59
N LEU A 103 -8.45 1.21 -9.69
CA LEU A 103 -8.64 -0.16 -9.23
C LEU A 103 -8.54 -1.11 -10.43
N ALA A 104 -7.75 -2.17 -10.30
CA ALA A 104 -7.64 -3.17 -11.34
C ALA A 104 -8.95 -3.95 -11.52
N PRO A 105 -9.24 -4.47 -12.74
CA PRO A 105 -10.34 -5.39 -12.95
C PRO A 105 -10.22 -6.63 -12.04
N GLN A 106 -11.36 -7.25 -11.72
CA GLN A 106 -11.37 -8.48 -10.94
C GLN A 106 -10.54 -9.57 -11.63
N GLY A 107 -9.65 -10.22 -10.88
CA GLY A 107 -8.80 -11.31 -11.38
C GLY A 107 -7.60 -10.84 -12.18
N TRP A 108 -7.41 -9.52 -12.35
CA TRP A 108 -6.20 -8.97 -12.93
C TRP A 108 -5.03 -9.09 -11.95
N GLU A 109 -3.85 -9.42 -12.49
CA GLU A 109 -2.57 -9.36 -11.79
C GLU A 109 -1.53 -8.69 -12.71
N PRO A 110 -0.54 -7.98 -12.15
CA PRO A 110 0.53 -7.41 -12.94
C PRO A 110 1.32 -8.53 -13.61
N SER A 111 1.56 -8.39 -14.92
CA SER A 111 2.45 -9.29 -15.66
C SER A 111 3.86 -9.24 -15.05
N MET A 112 4.46 -10.41 -14.85
CA MET A 112 5.86 -10.56 -14.40
C MET A 112 6.86 -10.06 -15.44
#